data_AF-A0A975J7H6-F1
#
_entry.id   AF-A0A975J7H6-F1
#
_cell.length_a   1.000
_cell.length_b   1.000
_cell.length_c   1.000
_cell.angle_alpha   90.00
_cell.angle_beta   90.00
_cell.angle_gamma   90.00
#
_symmetry.space_group_name_H-M   'P 1'
#
loop_
_entity.id
_entity.type
_entity.pdbx_description
1 polymer ?
#
loop_
_entity_poly.entity_id
_entity_poly.type
_entity_poly.pdbx_seq_one_letter_code
_entity_poly.pdbx_strand_id
1 'polypeptide(L)' 'MSKKRLLVPEARHALEEFKMEIANEFGVNDPRHLASKHTGLIVRDLVEMGEKQLINKK' A
#
# COMPACT_ATOMS: atom_id res chain seq x y z
N MET A 1 7.47 10.07 -19.32
CA MET A 1 7.24 9.55 -17.95
C MET A 1 6.97 8.06 -18.03
N SER A 2 7.92 7.21 -17.62
CA SER A 2 7.70 5.77 -17.56
C SER A 2 6.55 5.48 -16.59
N LYS A 3 5.46 4.84 -17.04
CA LYS A 3 4.38 4.39 -16.14
C LYS A 3 5.01 3.44 -15.14
N LYS A 4 5.06 3.83 -13.86
CA LYS A 4 5.54 2.96 -12.78
C LYS A 4 4.68 1.71 -12.78
N ARG A 5 5.27 0.57 -13.16
CA ARG A 5 4.59 -0.73 -13.24
C ARG A 5 4.71 -1.42 -11.89
N LEU A 6 3.63 -2.05 -11.45
CA LEU A 6 3.67 -2.95 -10.29
C LEU A 6 4.53 -4.16 -10.65
N LEU A 7 5.23 -4.68 -9.65
CA LEU A 7 6.00 -5.92 -9.80
C LEU A 7 5.07 -7.11 -10.08
N VAL A 8 3.89 -7.12 -9.44
CA VAL A 8 2.81 -8.08 -9.65
C VAL A 8 1.60 -7.30 -10.20
N PRO A 9 1.35 -7.34 -11.53
CA PRO A 9 0.26 -6.59 -12.15
C PRO A 9 -1.13 -6.93 -11.58
N GLU A 10 -1.33 -8.18 -11.18
CA GLU A 10 -2.59 -8.72 -10.65
C GLU A 10 -2.94 -8.13 -9.28
N ALA A 11 -1.94 -7.67 -8.53
CA ALA A 11 -2.12 -7.06 -7.21
C ALA A 11 -2.69 -5.64 -7.26
N ARG A 12 -2.97 -5.09 -8.45
CA ARG A 12 -3.42 -3.72 -8.62
C ARG A 12 -4.71 -3.40 -7.86
N HIS A 13 -5.69 -4.31 -7.90
CA HIS A 13 -6.97 -4.09 -7.20
C HIS A 13 -6.75 -4.03 -5.69
N ALA A 14 -6.08 -5.03 -5.13
CA ALA A 14 -5.76 -5.11 -3.71
C ALA A 14 -4.96 -3.89 -3.22
N LEU A 15 -4.01 -3.40 -4.03
CA LEU A 15 -3.24 -2.21 -3.70
C LEU A 15 -4.10 -0.94 -3.66
N GLU A 16 -5.07 -0.78 -4.56
CA GLU A 16 -5.97 0.38 -4.55
C GLU A 16 -6.95 0.32 -3.37
N GLU A 17 -7.48 -0.86 -3.04
CA GLU A 17 -8.30 -1.07 -1.83
C GLU A 17 -7.50 -0.71 -0.57
N PHE A 18 -6.29 -1.23 -0.43
CA PHE A 18 -5.42 -0.93 0.72
C PHE A 18 -5.13 0.57 0.88
N LYS A 19 -4.90 1.28 -0.24
CA LYS A 19 -4.72 2.74 -0.20
C LYS A 19 -5.98 3.46 0.28
N MET A 20 -7.16 3.00 -0.14
CA MET A 20 -8.44 3.58 0.30
C MET A 20 -8.68 3.34 1.79
N GLU A 21 -8.36 2.14 2.29
CA GLU A 21 -8.42 1.82 3.72
C GLU A 21 -7.55 2.77 4.54
N ILE A 22 -6.29 2.91 4.15
CA ILE A 22 -5.36 3.85 4.79
C ILE A 22 -5.88 5.29 4.72
N ALA A 23 -6.40 5.71 3.57
CA ALA A 23 -6.98 7.05 3.40
C ALA A 23 -8.11 7.30 4.42
N ASN A 24 -9.00 6.33 4.57
CA ASN A 24 -10.08 6.39 5.56
C ASN A 24 -9.55 6.44 7.00
N GLU A 25 -8.51 5.67 7.34
CA GLU A 25 -7.87 5.73 8.68
C GLU A 25 -7.31 7.12 9.00
N PHE A 26 -6.77 7.81 8.00
CA PHE A 26 -6.27 9.18 8.15
C PHE A 26 -7.35 10.26 7.99
N GLY A 27 -8.62 9.87 7.83
CA GLY A 27 -9.75 10.80 7.68
C GLY A 27 -9.77 11.55 6.35
N VAL A 28 -9.13 11.02 5.31
CA VAL A 28 -9.11 11.61 3.96
C VAL A 28 -9.90 10.73 2.97
N ASN A 29 -10.72 11.37 2.14
CA ASN A 29 -11.60 10.66 1.20
C ASN A 29 -10.89 10.18 -0.08
N ASP A 30 -9.62 10.55 -0.28
CA ASP A 30 -8.85 10.18 -1.46
C ASP A 30 -7.37 9.94 -1.08
N PRO A 31 -6.77 8.80 -1.47
CA PRO A 31 -5.36 8.50 -1.23
C PRO A 31 -4.40 9.54 -1.82
N ARG A 32 -4.81 10.30 -2.84
CA ARG A 32 -4.02 11.38 -3.45
C ARG A 32 -3.86 12.60 -2.53
N HIS A 33 -4.74 12.75 -1.54
CA HIS A 33 -4.66 13.81 -0.53
C HIS A 33 -3.78 13.43 0.67
N LEU A 34 -3.28 12.20 0.72
CA LEU A 34 -2.31 11.79 1.72
C LEU A 34 -1.01 12.59 1.53
N ALA A 35 -0.53 13.23 2.58
CA ALA A 35 0.80 13.82 2.56
C ALA A 35 1.86 12.74 2.29
N SER A 36 2.97 13.11 1.65
CA SER A 36 4.03 12.18 1.23
C SER A 36 4.55 11.27 2.35
N LYS A 37 4.47 11.71 3.62
CA LYS A 37 4.84 10.92 4.78
C LYS A 37 3.94 9.68 4.96
N HIS A 38 2.63 9.82 4.75
CA HIS A 38 1.67 8.72 4.89
C HIS A 38 1.87 7.67 3.80
N THR A 39 2.23 8.08 2.58
CA THR A 39 2.56 7.16 1.49
C THR A 39 3.78 6.28 1.83
N GLY A 40 4.74 6.80 2.61
CA GLY A 40 5.85 6.02 3.13
C GLY A 40 5.43 4.99 4.18
N LEU A 41 4.43 5.31 5.02
CA LEU A 41 3.87 4.39 6.01
C LEU A 41 3.18 3.20 5.31
N ILE A 42 2.41 3.45 4.26
CA ILE A 42 1.77 2.40 3.43
C ILE A 42 2.81 1.37 2.97
N VAL A 43 3.95 1.82 2.44
CA VAL A 43 5.01 0.91 1.95
C VAL A 43 5.63 0.12 3.10
N ARG A 44 5.85 0.76 4.26
CA ARG A 44 6.38 0.07 5.44
C ARG A 44 5.45 -1.06 5.89
N ASP A 45 4.15 -0.79 5.95
CA ASP A 45 3.17 -1.76 6.42
C ASP A 45 3.03 -2.93 5.43
N LEU A 46 3.12 -2.67 4.11
CA LEU A 46 3.20 -3.72 3.08
C LEU A 46 4.42 -4.63 3.27
N VAL A 47 5.59 -4.07 3.59
CA VAL A 47 6.82 -4.85 3.84
C VAL A 47 6.65 -5.71 5.10
N GLU A 48 6.13 -5.13 6.18
CA GLU A 48 5.88 -5.85 7.44
C GLU A 48 4.92 -7.04 7.24
N MET A 49 3.84 -6.85 6.47
CA MET A 49 2.92 -7.92 6.12
C MET A 49 3.63 -9.04 5.34
N GLY A 50 4.48 -8.68 4.38
CA GLY A 50 5.28 -9.65 3.62
C GLY A 50 6.25 -10.43 4.50
N GLU A 51 6.97 -9.76 5.39
CA GLU A 51 7.90 -10.39 6.34
C GLU A 51 7.17 -11.37 7.26
N LYS A 52 6.01 -11.00 7.81
CA LYS A 52 5.18 -11.89 8.64
C LYS A 52 4.72 -13.13 7.88
N GLN A 53 4.30 -12.97 6.63
CA GLN A 53 3.90 -14.11 5.78
C GLN A 53 5.08 -15.06 5.51
N LEU A 54 6.29 -14.54 5.35
CA LEU A 54 7.50 -15.35 5.16
C LEU A 54 7.91 -16.09 6.43
N ILE A 55 7.85 -15.42 7.59
CA ILE A 55 8.16 -16.01 8.90
C ILE A 55 7.17 -17.14 9.24
N ASN A 56 5.88 -16.92 9.00
CA ASN A 56 4.82 -17.90 9.29
C ASN A 56 4.73 -19.03 8.24
N LYS A 57 5.57 -19.00 7.20
CA LYS A 57 5.69 -20.06 6.17
C LYS A 57 6.72 -21.13 6.53
N LYS A 58 7.38 -21.02 7.69
CA LYS A 58 8.20 -22.08 8.29
C LYS A 58 7.33 -23.08 9.03
#